data_AF-A0A2V8US83-F1
#
_entry.id   AF-A0A2V8US83-F1
#
_cell.length_a   1.000
_cell.length_b   1.000
_cell.length_c   1.000
_cell.angle_alpha   90.00
_cell.angle_beta   90.00
_cell.angle_gamma   90.00
#
_symmetry.space_group_name_H-M   'P 1'
#
loop_
_entity.id
_entity.type
_entity.pdbx_description
1 polymer ?
#
loop_
_entity_poly.entity_id
_entity_poly.type
_entity_poly.pdbx_seq_one_letter_code
_entity_poly.pdbx_strand_id
1 'polypeptide(L)'
;MTVMVNNELAKLLYVSDAQINFLAPVDLAPGSAMLTVSTGAGTSASLQVPVNPVQPGIFFDAATNFGAILNAGTAKTTQQHPAARGEYIEIYCTGLGAVQKNSEDLMETVTKPQVSIGNLPATVTFSGFAGLYGGGLYQVNVQIPQDTPSGIQTLTLTIGGVASNAVKVAIQ
;
A
#
# COMPACT_ATOMS: atom_id res chain seq x y z
N MET A 1 -0.05 -12.64 22.72
CA MET A 1 -0.35 -11.29 22.21
C MET A 1 -1.48 -11.44 21.23
N THR A 2 -2.54 -10.63 21.34
CA THR A 2 -3.66 -10.60 20.40
C THR A 2 -4.06 -9.17 20.11
N VAL A 3 -4.54 -8.93 18.88
CA VAL A 3 -5.22 -7.70 18.49
C VAL A 3 -6.64 -8.05 18.14
N MET A 4 -7.60 -7.32 18.69
CA MET A 4 -9.03 -7.51 18.42
C MET A 4 -9.58 -6.24 17.77
N VAL A 5 -10.36 -6.40 16.70
CA VAL A 5 -11.11 -5.34 16.02
C VAL A 5 -12.59 -5.71 16.10
N ASN A 6 -13.43 -4.90 16.78
CA ASN A 6 -14.84 -5.24 17.05
C ASN A 6 -15.02 -6.64 17.67
N ASN A 7 -14.12 -6.99 18.59
CA ASN A 7 -14.07 -8.30 19.25
C ASN A 7 -13.74 -9.49 18.32
N GLU A 8 -13.25 -9.23 17.11
CA GLU A 8 -12.75 -10.25 16.20
C GLU A 8 -11.21 -10.26 16.18
N LEU A 9 -10.60 -11.44 16.16
CA LEU A 9 -9.14 -11.59 16.13
C LEU A 9 -8.58 -11.13 14.79
N ALA A 10 -7.70 -10.13 14.83
CA ALA A 10 -6.91 -9.73 13.68
C ALA A 10 -5.68 -10.65 13.51
N LYS A 11 -5.37 -11.01 12.25
CA LYS A 11 -4.14 -11.76 11.92
C LYS A 11 -2.93 -10.87 12.08
N LEU A 12 -2.04 -11.21 13.01
CA LEU A 12 -0.77 -10.50 13.19
C LEU A 12 0.22 -10.88 12.08
N LEU A 13 0.90 -9.86 11.55
CA LEU A 13 1.96 -10.00 10.55
C LEU A 13 3.34 -9.76 11.15
N TYR A 14 3.44 -8.86 12.12
CA TYR A 14 4.68 -8.52 12.81
C TYR A 14 4.38 -7.93 14.19
N VAL A 15 5.25 -8.21 15.16
CA VAL A 15 5.16 -7.68 16.52
C VAL A 15 6.56 -7.35 17.02
N SER A 16 6.73 -6.14 17.55
CA SER A 16 7.86 -5.70 18.37
C SER A 16 7.36 -4.86 19.54
N ASP A 17 8.27 -4.41 20.40
CA ASP A 17 7.93 -3.57 21.56
C ASP A 17 7.32 -2.22 21.16
N ALA A 18 7.62 -1.73 19.96
CA ALA A 18 7.19 -0.42 19.47
C ALA A 18 6.24 -0.48 18.25
N GLN A 19 5.96 -1.66 17.69
CA GLN A 19 5.15 -1.78 16.47
C GLN A 19 4.38 -3.10 16.42
N ILE A 20 3.13 -3.03 15.96
CA ILE A 20 2.34 -4.19 15.57
C ILE A 20 1.83 -3.95 14.15
N ASN A 21 2.08 -4.90 13.26
CA ASN A 21 1.45 -4.95 11.94
C ASN A 21 0.44 -6.09 11.94
N PHE A 22 -0.78 -5.84 11.48
CA PHE A 22 -1.85 -6.83 11.43
C PHE A 22 -2.74 -6.59 10.21
N LEU A 23 -3.49 -7.61 9.82
CA LEU A 23 -4.55 -7.48 8.82
C LEU A 23 -5.85 -7.09 9.51
N ALA A 24 -6.49 -6.04 9.02
CA ALA A 24 -7.89 -5.79 9.34
C ALA A 24 -8.73 -7.01 8.91
N PRO A 25 -9.73 -7.41 9.71
CA PRO A 25 -10.68 -8.44 9.31
C PRO A 25 -11.32 -8.13 7.95
N VAL A 26 -11.52 -9.16 7.14
CA VAL A 26 -11.94 -9.02 5.72
C VAL A 26 -13.38 -8.54 5.57
N ASP A 27 -14.21 -8.79 6.56
CA ASP A 27 -15.63 -8.44 6.66
C ASP A 27 -15.88 -7.19 7.52
N LEU A 28 -14.81 -6.45 7.88
CA LEU A 28 -14.93 -5.23 8.65
C LEU A 28 -15.71 -4.15 7.89
N ALA A 29 -16.92 -3.83 8.37
CA ALA A 29 -17.80 -2.85 7.75
C ALA A 29 -17.27 -1.40 7.90
N PRO A 30 -17.47 -0.52 6.90
CA PRO A 30 -17.16 0.90 7.02
C PRO A 30 -17.90 1.57 8.20
N GLY A 31 -17.25 2.56 8.82
CA GLY A 31 -17.77 3.26 9.99
C GLY A 31 -16.69 3.43 11.06
N SER A 32 -16.92 2.85 12.24
CA SER A 32 -15.94 2.84 13.33
C SER A 32 -15.78 1.45 13.91
N ALA A 33 -14.56 1.10 14.32
CA ALA A 33 -14.27 -0.14 15.01
C ALA A 33 -13.56 0.10 16.34
N MET A 34 -13.76 -0.81 17.29
CA MET A 34 -13.06 -0.83 18.56
C MET A 34 -11.83 -1.73 18.46
N LEU A 35 -10.64 -1.15 18.67
CA LEU A 35 -9.36 -1.81 18.66
C LEU A 35 -8.88 -2.05 20.10
N THR A 36 -8.51 -3.29 20.43
CA THR A 36 -7.83 -3.62 21.69
C THR A 36 -6.62 -4.49 21.44
N VAL A 37 -5.62 -4.36 22.31
CA VAL A 37 -4.40 -5.15 22.29
C VAL A 37 -4.28 -5.86 23.64
N SER A 38 -4.09 -7.17 23.63
CA SER A 38 -3.90 -7.97 24.85
C SER A 38 -2.53 -8.65 24.86
N THR A 39 -1.79 -8.43 25.93
CA THR A 39 -0.45 -8.97 26.17
C THR A 39 -0.45 -9.81 27.46
N GLY A 40 0.70 -10.39 27.83
CA GLY A 40 0.84 -11.03 29.15
C GLY A 40 0.69 -10.07 30.33
N ALA A 41 0.83 -8.75 30.10
CA ALA A 41 0.68 -7.72 31.13
C ALA A 41 -0.78 -7.24 31.31
N GLY A 42 -1.70 -7.67 30.44
CA GLY A 42 -3.10 -7.27 30.47
C GLY A 42 -3.62 -6.80 29.10
N THR A 43 -4.82 -6.24 29.11
CA THR A 43 -5.49 -5.70 27.92
C THR A 43 -5.47 -4.18 27.95
N SER A 44 -5.21 -3.54 26.81
CA SER A 44 -5.25 -2.09 26.66
C SER A 44 -6.64 -1.52 26.88
N ALA A 45 -6.75 -0.21 27.06
CA ALA A 45 -8.01 0.48 26.84
C ALA A 45 -8.47 0.27 25.37
N SER A 46 -9.80 0.31 25.16
CA SER A 46 -10.37 0.25 23.82
C SER A 46 -10.13 1.56 23.08
N LEU A 47 -9.57 1.47 21.89
CA LEU A 47 -9.36 2.60 20.99
C LEU A 47 -10.38 2.54 19.85
N GLN A 48 -11.20 3.59 19.70
CA GLN A 48 -12.08 3.70 18.55
C GLN A 48 -11.30 4.21 17.34
N VAL A 49 -11.35 3.48 16.24
CA VAL A 49 -10.69 3.83 14.97
C VAL A 49 -11.70 3.94 13.83
N PRO A 50 -11.53 4.87 12.88
CA PRO A 50 -12.36 4.92 11.68
C PRO A 50 -12.05 3.72 10.76
N VAL A 51 -13.07 3.21 10.09
CA VAL A 51 -12.96 2.18 9.05
C VAL A 51 -13.44 2.76 7.74
N ASN A 52 -12.52 2.93 6.80
CA ASN A 52 -12.81 3.42 5.47
C ASN A 52 -12.79 2.26 4.45
N PRO A 53 -13.63 2.29 3.40
CA PRO A 53 -13.57 1.29 2.32
C PRO A 53 -12.20 1.24 1.62
N VAL A 54 -11.54 2.40 1.53
CA VAL A 54 -10.18 2.58 1.01
C VAL A 54 -9.46 3.64 1.84
N GLN A 55 -8.16 3.46 2.04
CA GLN A 55 -7.26 4.42 2.67
C GLN A 55 -5.85 4.16 2.16
N PRO A 56 -5.54 4.55 0.90
CA PRO A 56 -4.30 4.17 0.26
C PRO A 56 -3.09 4.74 1.00
N GLY A 57 -2.07 3.92 1.20
CA GLY A 57 -0.78 4.33 1.78
C GLY A 57 0.36 3.64 1.05
N ILE A 58 1.28 4.42 0.49
CA ILE A 58 2.49 3.91 -0.15
C ILE A 58 3.54 3.71 0.94
N PHE A 59 4.13 2.52 1.05
CA PHE A 59 5.23 2.29 1.97
C PHE A 59 6.45 3.10 1.54
N PHE A 60 7.22 3.62 2.48
CA PHE A 60 8.35 4.50 2.18
C PHE A 60 9.42 4.43 3.26
N ASP A 61 10.64 4.81 2.89
CA ASP A 61 11.73 5.03 3.82
C ASP A 61 11.52 6.38 4.54
N ALA A 62 11.36 6.34 5.86
CA ALA A 62 11.02 7.53 6.65
C ALA A 62 12.14 8.58 6.69
N ALA A 63 13.40 8.20 6.48
CA ALA A 63 14.53 9.14 6.53
C ALA A 63 14.67 9.93 5.21
N THR A 64 14.37 9.28 4.09
CA THR A 64 14.62 9.83 2.75
C THR A 64 13.34 10.23 2.01
N ASN A 65 12.20 9.69 2.43
CA ASN A 65 10.88 9.75 1.79
C ASN A 65 10.80 9.04 0.43
N PHE A 66 11.77 8.18 0.08
CA PHE A 66 11.64 7.34 -1.12
C PHE A 66 10.59 6.26 -0.90
N GLY A 67 9.71 6.10 -1.88
CA GLY A 67 8.71 5.04 -1.86
C GLY A 67 9.38 3.67 -1.94
N ALA A 68 8.70 2.66 -1.40
CA ALA A 68 8.97 1.25 -1.65
C ALA A 68 8.57 0.94 -3.09
N ILE A 69 9.43 1.36 -4.01
CA ILE A 69 9.22 1.34 -5.45
C ILE A 69 10.43 0.66 -6.09
N LEU A 70 10.17 -0.39 -6.85
CA LEU A 70 11.18 -1.13 -7.59
C LEU A 70 11.04 -0.87 -9.09
N ASN A 71 12.16 -0.95 -9.83
CA ASN A 71 12.11 -1.11 -11.28
C ASN A 71 11.56 -2.52 -11.56
N ALA A 72 10.50 -2.59 -12.38
CA ALA A 72 9.70 -3.81 -12.52
C ALA A 72 10.53 -5.00 -13.00
N GLY A 73 10.25 -6.19 -12.44
CA GLY A 73 10.94 -7.43 -12.78
C GLY A 73 12.39 -7.52 -12.33
N THR A 74 12.86 -6.59 -11.49
CA THR A 74 14.22 -6.61 -10.95
C THR A 74 14.20 -6.89 -9.44
N ALA A 75 15.02 -6.20 -8.67
CA ALA A 75 14.91 -6.01 -7.22
C ALA A 75 15.52 -4.66 -6.81
N LYS A 76 15.68 -3.74 -7.79
CA LYS A 76 16.40 -2.49 -7.63
C LYS A 76 15.41 -1.39 -7.33
N THR A 77 15.67 -0.62 -6.27
CA THR A 77 14.85 0.56 -5.97
C THR A 77 15.13 1.66 -6.97
N THR A 78 14.13 2.51 -7.23
CA THR A 78 14.34 3.68 -8.10
C THR A 78 15.41 4.62 -7.54
N GLN A 79 15.60 4.65 -6.21
CA GLN A 79 16.65 5.45 -5.56
C GLN A 79 18.06 4.97 -5.92
N GLN A 80 18.27 3.65 -6.00
CA GLN A 80 19.55 3.05 -6.37
C GLN A 80 19.79 3.12 -7.88
N HIS A 81 18.71 2.93 -8.65
CA HIS A 81 18.72 2.90 -10.10
C HIS A 81 17.52 3.70 -10.61
N PRO A 82 17.70 4.99 -10.94
CA PRO A 82 16.61 5.83 -11.46
C PRO A 82 15.91 5.14 -12.64
N ALA A 83 14.58 5.14 -12.63
CA ALA A 83 13.79 4.46 -13.64
C ALA A 83 13.73 5.32 -14.92
N ALA A 84 13.91 4.72 -16.09
CA ALA A 84 13.82 5.48 -17.33
C ALA A 84 12.36 5.73 -17.73
N ARG A 85 12.12 6.84 -18.43
CA ARG A 85 10.82 7.10 -19.07
C ARG A 85 10.37 5.92 -19.94
N GLY A 86 9.09 5.58 -19.87
CA GLY A 86 8.51 4.45 -20.59
C GLY A 86 8.78 3.07 -19.98
N GLU A 87 9.70 2.95 -19.02
CA GLU A 87 9.86 1.73 -18.23
C GLU A 87 8.74 1.59 -17.19
N TYR A 88 8.69 0.42 -16.58
CA TYR A 88 7.70 0.06 -15.58
C TYR A 88 8.30 0.03 -14.18
N ILE A 89 7.51 0.47 -13.21
CA ILE A 89 7.84 0.37 -11.78
C ILE A 89 6.74 -0.40 -11.04
N GLU A 90 7.13 -1.02 -9.93
CA GLU A 90 6.28 -1.74 -9.00
C GLU A 90 6.18 -0.94 -7.70
N ILE A 91 4.97 -0.49 -7.35
CA ILE A 91 4.70 0.34 -6.17
C ILE A 91 4.08 -0.54 -5.08
N TYR A 92 4.73 -0.63 -3.93
CA TYR A 92 4.21 -1.36 -2.78
C TYR A 92 3.43 -0.46 -1.83
N CYS A 93 2.19 -0.84 -1.55
CA CYS A 93 1.25 -0.01 -0.80
C CYS A 93 0.23 -0.85 -0.01
N THR A 94 -0.64 -0.17 0.73
CA THR A 94 -1.75 -0.76 1.49
C THR A 94 -3.04 0.04 1.34
N GLY A 95 -4.15 -0.50 1.83
CA GLY A 95 -5.43 0.21 1.91
C GLY A 95 -6.14 0.45 0.57
N LEU A 96 -5.89 -0.36 -0.45
CA LEU A 96 -6.56 -0.25 -1.76
C LEU A 96 -7.99 -0.83 -1.80
N GLY A 97 -8.47 -1.38 -0.68
CA GLY A 97 -9.83 -1.92 -0.55
C GLY A 97 -9.98 -3.33 -1.13
N ALA A 98 -11.22 -3.69 -1.48
CA ALA A 98 -11.55 -5.06 -1.88
C ALA A 98 -10.80 -5.51 -3.14
N VAL A 99 -10.50 -6.82 -3.17
CA VAL A 99 -9.91 -7.52 -4.31
C VAL A 99 -10.79 -8.67 -4.77
N GLN A 100 -10.69 -9.02 -6.04
CA GLN A 100 -11.36 -10.18 -6.65
C GLN A 100 -10.37 -10.94 -7.54
N LYS A 101 -10.61 -12.24 -7.73
CA LYS A 101 -9.82 -13.06 -8.65
C LYS A 101 -10.06 -12.62 -10.10
N ASN A 102 -9.00 -12.41 -10.86
CA ASN A 102 -9.05 -12.21 -12.30
C ASN A 102 -9.04 -13.58 -13.04
N SER A 103 -9.01 -13.56 -14.37
CA SER A 103 -8.96 -14.77 -15.21
C SER A 103 -7.69 -15.61 -15.04
N GLU A 104 -6.63 -15.04 -14.49
CA GLU A 104 -5.34 -15.67 -14.22
C GLU A 104 -5.17 -16.07 -12.75
N ASP A 105 -6.27 -16.06 -11.98
CA ASP A 105 -6.33 -16.34 -10.54
C ASP A 105 -5.56 -15.34 -9.64
N LEU A 106 -5.20 -14.17 -10.17
CA LEU A 106 -4.60 -13.07 -9.41
C LEU A 106 -5.66 -12.27 -8.67
N MET A 107 -5.40 -11.91 -7.41
CA MET A 107 -6.28 -11.06 -6.61
C MET A 107 -6.09 -9.59 -6.98
N GLU A 108 -6.91 -9.08 -7.90
CA GLU A 108 -6.87 -7.69 -8.36
C GLU A 108 -7.83 -6.78 -7.61
N THR A 109 -7.49 -5.51 -7.46
CA THR A 109 -8.38 -4.51 -6.86
C THR A 109 -9.66 -4.36 -7.68
N VAL A 110 -10.81 -4.35 -6.99
CA VAL A 110 -12.12 -4.11 -7.59
C VAL A 110 -12.20 -2.68 -8.15
N THR A 111 -11.77 -1.70 -7.34
CA THR A 111 -11.60 -0.32 -7.78
C THR A 111 -10.20 -0.16 -8.38
N LYS A 112 -10.10 0.46 -9.56
CA LYS A 112 -8.80 0.72 -10.20
C LYS A 112 -8.18 2.02 -9.63
N PRO A 113 -6.91 1.99 -9.16
CA PRO A 113 -6.23 3.19 -8.74
C PRO A 113 -5.81 4.04 -9.94
N GLN A 114 -5.53 5.30 -9.68
CA GLN A 114 -4.84 6.23 -10.56
C GLN A 114 -3.50 6.59 -9.93
N VAL A 115 -2.46 6.76 -10.73
CA VAL A 115 -1.12 7.14 -10.24
C VAL A 115 -0.66 8.39 -10.98
N SER A 116 -0.04 9.31 -10.24
CA SER A 116 0.58 10.52 -10.78
C SER A 116 2.07 10.52 -10.46
N ILE A 117 2.91 10.84 -11.45
CA ILE A 117 4.36 10.97 -11.31
C ILE A 117 4.77 12.34 -11.86
N GLY A 118 5.28 13.22 -11.00
CA GLY A 118 5.64 14.58 -11.39
C GLY A 118 4.45 15.38 -11.93
N ASN A 119 3.26 15.17 -11.35
CA ASN A 119 1.97 15.73 -11.79
C ASN A 119 1.48 15.22 -13.16
N LEU A 120 2.10 14.18 -13.73
CA LEU A 120 1.63 13.54 -14.96
C LEU A 120 0.93 12.21 -14.64
N PRO A 121 -0.20 11.90 -15.30
CA PRO A 121 -0.88 10.62 -15.12
C PRO A 121 -0.01 9.48 -15.67
N ALA A 122 0.22 8.46 -14.84
CA ALA A 122 0.92 7.24 -15.21
C ALA A 122 -0.07 6.12 -15.56
N THR A 123 0.26 5.32 -16.57
CA THR A 123 -0.61 4.20 -16.99
C THR A 123 -0.47 3.05 -16.00
N VAL A 124 -1.54 2.73 -15.28
CA VAL A 124 -1.60 1.56 -14.38
C VAL A 124 -1.84 0.30 -15.20
N THR A 125 -0.91 -0.66 -15.13
CA THR A 125 -1.00 -1.94 -15.84
C THR A 125 -1.42 -3.10 -14.93
N PHE A 126 -1.25 -2.97 -13.62
CA PHE A 126 -1.72 -3.95 -12.64
C PHE A 126 -1.98 -3.28 -11.29
N SER A 127 -2.96 -3.79 -10.54
CA SER A 127 -3.19 -3.42 -9.14
C SER A 127 -3.85 -4.58 -8.39
N GLY A 128 -3.18 -5.12 -7.38
CA GLY A 128 -3.65 -6.30 -6.66
C GLY A 128 -2.79 -6.67 -5.47
N PHE A 129 -3.08 -7.79 -4.83
CA PHE A 129 -2.21 -8.30 -3.77
C PHE A 129 -0.85 -8.71 -4.31
N ALA A 130 0.20 -8.37 -3.57
CA ALA A 130 1.52 -8.94 -3.79
C ALA A 130 1.51 -10.41 -3.31
N GLY A 131 1.56 -11.35 -4.25
CA GLY A 131 1.21 -12.77 -4.06
C GLY A 131 2.00 -13.58 -3.02
N LEU A 132 2.96 -12.99 -2.30
CA LEU A 132 3.83 -13.67 -1.33
C LEU A 132 3.55 -13.32 0.14
N TYR A 133 2.74 -12.30 0.44
CA TYR A 133 2.67 -11.73 1.81
C TYR A 133 1.40 -12.09 2.59
N GLY A 134 0.56 -12.99 2.06
CA GLY A 134 -0.59 -13.53 2.80
C GLY A 134 -1.65 -12.49 3.20
N GLY A 135 -1.76 -11.40 2.43
CA GLY A 135 -2.73 -10.30 2.57
C GLY A 135 -2.10 -8.95 2.98
N GLY A 136 -2.82 -7.85 2.79
CA GLY A 136 -2.48 -6.52 3.32
C GLY A 136 -1.38 -5.72 2.60
N LEU A 137 -0.54 -6.39 1.81
CA LEU A 137 0.40 -5.77 0.88
C LEU A 137 -0.16 -5.80 -0.55
N TYR A 138 -0.24 -4.63 -1.16
CA TYR A 138 -0.61 -4.46 -2.56
C TYR A 138 0.60 -4.10 -3.41
N GLN A 139 0.59 -4.54 -4.64
CA GLN A 139 1.50 -4.12 -5.69
C GLN A 139 0.71 -3.42 -6.80
N VAL A 140 1.19 -2.26 -7.22
CA VAL A 140 0.64 -1.51 -8.36
C VAL A 140 1.75 -1.30 -9.38
N ASN A 141 1.54 -1.81 -10.59
CA ASN A 141 2.50 -1.64 -11.68
C ASN A 141 2.07 -0.46 -12.54
N VAL A 142 3.00 0.44 -12.83
CA VAL A 142 2.73 1.59 -13.72
C VAL A 142 3.84 1.78 -14.73
N GLN A 143 3.47 2.29 -15.90
CA GLN A 143 4.43 2.80 -16.88
C GLN A 143 4.74 4.27 -16.58
N ILE A 144 6.03 4.62 -16.56
CA ILE A 144 6.47 6.00 -16.39
C ILE A 144 6.12 6.81 -17.65
N PRO A 145 5.42 7.94 -17.54
CA PRO A 145 5.12 8.80 -18.68
C PRO A 145 6.38 9.26 -19.43
N GLN A 146 6.28 9.38 -20.76
CA GLN A 146 7.40 9.83 -21.59
C GLN A 146 7.84 11.27 -21.25
N ASP A 147 6.90 12.11 -20.82
CA ASP A 147 7.19 13.52 -20.52
C ASP A 147 7.57 13.77 -19.06
N THR A 148 7.77 12.71 -18.25
CA THR A 148 8.17 12.88 -16.84
C THR A 148 9.53 13.56 -16.76
N PRO A 149 9.68 14.67 -15.99
CA PRO A 149 10.98 15.30 -15.79
C PRO A 149 11.96 14.34 -15.12
N SER A 150 13.24 14.42 -15.51
CA SER A 150 14.29 13.63 -14.85
C SER A 150 14.58 14.14 -13.44
N GLY A 151 15.26 13.33 -12.65
CA GLY A 151 15.55 13.61 -11.24
C GLY A 151 14.49 13.07 -10.31
N ILE A 152 14.44 13.62 -9.10
CA ILE A 152 13.51 13.19 -8.06
C ILE A 152 12.14 13.81 -8.31
N GLN A 153 11.14 12.97 -8.56
CA GLN A 153 9.75 13.34 -8.76
C GLN A 153 8.90 12.94 -7.56
N THR A 154 7.74 13.59 -7.44
CA THR A 154 6.70 13.21 -6.49
C THR A 154 5.78 12.17 -7.14
N LEU A 155 5.50 11.09 -6.41
CA LEU A 155 4.53 10.07 -6.81
C LEU A 155 3.38 10.03 -5.79
N THR A 156 2.15 10.03 -6.29
CA THR A 156 0.92 9.83 -5.51
C THR A 156 0.03 8.78 -6.17
N LEU A 157 -0.74 8.08 -5.35
CA LEU A 157 -1.77 7.13 -5.78
C LEU A 157 -3.13 7.61 -5.29
N THR A 158 -4.16 7.52 -6.12
CA THR A 158 -5.56 7.81 -5.74
C THR A 158 -6.44 6.63 -6.06
N ILE A 159 -7.32 6.24 -5.14
CA ILE A 159 -8.30 5.17 -5.37
C ILE A 159 -9.61 5.53 -4.66
N GLY A 160 -10.74 5.34 -5.34
CA GLY A 160 -12.05 5.71 -4.79
C GLY A 160 -12.17 7.18 -4.38
N GLY A 161 -11.42 8.08 -5.05
CA GLY A 161 -11.36 9.51 -4.71
C GLY A 161 -10.48 9.87 -3.50
N VAL A 162 -9.82 8.91 -2.86
CA VAL A 162 -8.91 9.14 -1.73
C VAL A 162 -7.47 9.07 -2.21
N ALA A 163 -6.68 10.08 -1.90
CA ALA A 163 -5.25 10.14 -2.22
C ALA A 163 -4.38 9.48 -1.13
N SER A 164 -3.26 8.91 -1.54
CA SER A 164 -2.22 8.40 -0.63
C SER A 164 -1.35 9.52 -0.08
N ASN A 165 -0.43 9.16 0.83
CA ASN A 165 0.77 9.96 1.05
C ASN A 165 1.56 10.15 -0.26
N ALA A 166 2.34 11.23 -0.32
CA ALA A 166 3.24 11.53 -1.42
C ALA A 166 4.66 11.02 -1.12
N VAL A 167 5.25 10.30 -2.07
CA VAL A 167 6.59 9.73 -1.93
C VAL A 167 7.52 10.20 -3.04
N LYS A 168 8.83 10.09 -2.82
CA LYS A 168 9.85 10.34 -3.85
C LYS A 168 10.04 9.11 -4.72
N VAL A 169 10.23 9.36 -6.01
CA VAL A 169 10.66 8.39 -7.03
C VAL A 169 11.75 9.05 -7.88
N ALA A 170 12.81 8.32 -8.24
CA ALA A 170 13.88 8.88 -9.08
C ALA A 170 13.74 8.41 -10.52
N ILE A 171 13.81 9.37 -11.45
CA ILE A 171 13.54 9.19 -12.89
C ILE A 171 14.76 9.67 -13.70
N GLN A 172 15.05 9.03 -14.83
CA GLN A 172 16.08 9.44 -15.79
C GLN A 172 15.53 9.61 -17.21
#